data_AF-A0A7Y2DWR3-F1
#
_entry.id   AF-A0A7Y2DWR3-F1
#
_cell.length_a   1.000
_cell.length_b   1.000
_cell.length_c   1.000
_cell.angle_alpha   90.00
_cell.angle_beta   90.00
_cell.angle_gamma   90.00
#
_symmetry.space_group_name_H-M   'P 1'
#
loop_
_entity.id
_entity.type
_entity.pdbx_description
1 polymer ?
#
loop_
_entity_poly.entity_id
_entity_poly.type
_entity_poly.pdbx_seq_one_letter_code
_entity_poly.pdbx_strand_id
1 'polypeptide(L)'
;MPAAARPTDATGHGTPLMPGPGSVNVLIGFLPAWRAVPAAAAAGLQATLQGVQTSIKVLEEASKAAPDPVSKTAAIAAETAAKAAATAAMTSLLGAFDMHNCLIPCAAPVPAPHGPGVVLQGSSSVLINHMPAARQGDKVVEALGGEDPIVMGCPTVIIGG
;
A
#
# COMPACT_ATOMS: atom_id res chain seq x y z
N MET A 1 -4.18 22.87 -1.50
CA MET A 1 -3.40 22.11 -0.50
C MET A 1 -4.28 20.96 -0.02
N PRO A 2 -3.79 19.71 0.01
CA PRO A 2 -4.61 18.54 0.30
C PRO A 2 -4.97 18.41 1.79
N ALA A 3 -6.10 17.76 2.06
CA ALA A 3 -6.54 17.42 3.41
C ALA A 3 -5.61 16.35 4.03
N ALA A 4 -5.40 16.41 5.34
CA ALA A 4 -4.57 15.43 6.05
C ALA A 4 -5.26 14.07 6.18
N ALA A 5 -4.51 12.97 5.98
CA ALA A 5 -5.05 11.61 6.04
C ALA A 5 -5.09 11.04 7.47
N ARG A 6 -6.08 10.19 7.74
CA ARG A 6 -6.39 9.57 9.03
C ARG A 6 -6.91 8.14 8.83
N PRO A 7 -6.93 7.29 9.89
CA PRO A 7 -7.25 5.88 9.75
C PRO A 7 -8.59 5.52 9.10
N THR A 8 -9.60 6.38 9.20
CA THR A 8 -10.94 6.13 8.65
C THR A 8 -11.11 6.68 7.24
N ASP A 9 -10.12 7.41 6.71
CA ASP A 9 -10.22 7.98 5.38
C ASP A 9 -10.07 6.86 4.34
N ALA A 10 -10.97 6.84 3.35
CA ALA A 10 -10.97 5.80 2.33
C ALA A 10 -9.87 6.00 1.31
N THR A 11 -9.48 4.89 0.70
CA THR A 11 -8.64 4.84 -0.48
C THR A 11 -9.48 4.63 -1.75
N GLY A 12 -8.85 4.69 -2.92
CA GLY A 12 -9.48 4.44 -4.22
C GLY A 12 -10.01 3.01 -4.36
N HIS A 13 -9.44 2.06 -3.63
CA HIS A 13 -9.94 0.70 -3.49
C HIS A 13 -11.08 0.55 -2.46
N GLY A 14 -11.52 1.65 -1.83
CA GLY A 14 -12.71 1.69 -0.98
C GLY A 14 -12.49 1.21 0.46
N THR A 15 -11.34 0.63 0.77
CA THR A 15 -10.94 0.28 2.15
C THR A 15 -10.39 1.52 2.88
N PRO A 16 -10.55 1.63 4.21
CA PRO A 16 -9.99 2.74 4.97
C PRO A 16 -8.49 2.53 5.29
N LEU A 17 -7.78 3.59 5.64
CA LEU A 17 -6.38 3.59 6.10
C LEU A 17 -6.19 2.87 7.46
N MET A 18 -6.43 1.57 7.50
CA MET A 18 -6.26 0.73 8.69
C MET A 18 -5.71 -0.62 8.24
N PRO A 19 -5.00 -1.39 9.09
CA PRO A 19 -5.03 -1.38 10.57
C PRO A 19 -3.91 -0.61 11.28
N GLY A 20 -3.04 0.08 10.55
CA GLY A 20 -1.91 0.81 11.15
C GLY A 20 -2.33 1.75 12.29
N PRO A 21 -1.48 1.96 13.31
CA PRO A 21 -1.86 2.71 14.50
C PRO A 21 -1.98 4.22 14.26
N GLY A 22 -1.43 4.74 13.15
CA GLY A 22 -1.23 6.17 12.99
C GLY A 22 -0.21 6.72 14.00
N SER A 23 -0.14 8.04 14.11
CA SER A 23 0.59 8.70 15.19
C SER A 23 -0.03 8.40 16.55
N VAL A 24 0.81 8.03 17.51
CA VAL A 24 0.38 7.73 18.90
C VAL A 24 0.08 8.97 19.73
N ASN A 25 0.43 10.17 19.25
CA ASN A 25 0.32 11.41 20.03
C ASN A 25 -0.07 12.65 19.23
N VAL A 26 -0.11 12.59 17.90
CA VAL A 26 -0.62 13.67 17.06
C VAL A 26 -1.98 13.23 16.49
N LEU A 27 -3.01 13.98 16.87
CA LEU A 27 -4.36 13.77 16.38
C LEU A 27 -4.74 14.80 15.33
N ILE A 28 -5.43 14.36 14.29
CA ILE A 28 -6.02 15.16 13.24
C ILE A 28 -7.51 14.84 13.23
N GLY A 29 -8.35 15.84 13.50
CA GLY A 29 -9.80 15.64 13.62
C GLY A 29 -10.17 14.50 14.58
N PHE A 30 -9.55 14.47 15.77
CA PHE A 30 -9.71 13.46 16.83
C PHE A 30 -9.28 12.03 16.50
N LEU A 31 -8.64 11.79 15.35
CA LEU A 31 -8.07 10.50 14.98
C LEU A 31 -6.55 10.60 14.87
N PRO A 32 -5.81 9.50 15.05
CA PRO A 32 -4.37 9.46 14.77
C PRO A 32 -4.03 10.04 13.41
N ALA A 33 -2.99 10.87 13.33
CA ALA A 33 -2.48 11.34 12.04
C ALA A 33 -1.82 10.19 11.28
N TRP A 34 -2.14 10.01 10.00
CA TRP A 34 -1.50 9.00 9.17
C TRP A 34 -0.16 9.49 8.62
N ARG A 35 0.85 8.62 8.59
CA ARG A 35 2.23 8.97 8.20
C ARG A 35 2.68 8.09 7.04
N ALA A 36 3.48 8.68 6.16
CA ALA A 36 4.22 7.96 5.15
C ALA A 36 5.52 7.39 5.73
N VAL A 37 6.15 6.49 4.97
CA VAL A 37 7.50 5.99 5.25
C VAL A 37 8.49 7.17 5.29
N PRO A 38 9.49 7.17 6.20
CA PRO A 38 10.54 8.19 6.22
C PRO A 38 11.17 8.37 4.85
N ALA A 39 11.41 9.63 4.44
CA ALA A 39 11.95 9.94 3.11
C ALA A 39 13.27 9.21 2.79
N ALA A 40 14.10 8.95 3.80
CA ALA A 40 15.35 8.20 3.65
C ALA A 40 15.15 6.72 3.24
N ALA A 41 14.03 6.10 3.63
CA ALA A 41 13.69 4.72 3.29
C ALA A 41 12.76 4.62 2.07
N ALA A 42 12.03 5.69 1.74
CA ALA A 42 11.01 5.71 0.70
C ALA A 42 11.54 5.30 -0.68
N ALA A 43 12.66 5.87 -1.14
CA ALA A 43 13.17 5.62 -2.48
C ALA A 43 13.62 4.16 -2.70
N GLY A 44 14.31 3.58 -1.71
CA GLY A 44 14.74 2.18 -1.76
C GLY A 44 13.54 1.23 -1.78
N LEU A 45 12.57 1.45 -0.88
CA LEU A 45 11.36 0.65 -0.82
C LEU A 45 10.50 0.79 -2.09
N GLN A 46 10.42 1.99 -2.66
CA GLN A 46 9.70 2.24 -3.91
C GLN A 46 10.29 1.45 -5.08
N ALA A 47 11.62 1.46 -5.24
CA ALA A 47 12.28 0.70 -6.28
C ALA A 47 12.07 -0.82 -6.11
N THR A 48 12.17 -1.31 -4.87
CA THR A 48 11.90 -2.74 -4.57
C THR A 48 10.46 -3.12 -4.88
N LEU A 49 9.47 -2.33 -4.44
CA LEU A 49 8.06 -2.63 -4.68
C LEU A 49 7.71 -2.57 -6.17
N GLN A 50 8.24 -1.61 -6.92
CA GLN A 50 8.04 -1.55 -8.37
C GLN A 50 8.60 -2.80 -9.08
N GLY A 51 9.78 -3.29 -8.67
CA GLY A 51 10.36 -4.52 -9.21
C GLY A 51 9.53 -5.76 -8.89
N VAL A 52 9.04 -5.87 -7.65
CA VAL A 52 8.16 -6.96 -7.21
C VAL A 52 6.84 -6.96 -7.98
N GLN A 53 6.17 -5.80 -8.09
CA GLN A 53 4.92 -5.65 -8.81
C GLN A 53 5.09 -5.95 -10.31
N THR A 54 6.20 -5.55 -10.91
CA THR A 54 6.52 -5.90 -12.32
C THR A 54 6.66 -7.41 -12.48
N SER A 55 7.37 -8.06 -11.57
CA SER A 55 7.56 -9.53 -11.59
C SER A 55 6.24 -10.28 -11.41
N ILE A 56 5.36 -9.80 -10.53
CA ILE A 56 4.02 -10.39 -10.35
C ILE A 56 3.19 -10.25 -11.62
N LYS A 57 3.17 -9.08 -12.27
CA LYS A 57 2.43 -8.89 -13.53
C LYS A 57 2.86 -9.88 -14.61
N VAL A 58 4.17 -10.12 -14.75
CA VAL A 58 4.70 -11.13 -15.67
C VAL A 58 4.18 -12.53 -15.34
N LEU A 59 4.13 -12.90 -14.05
CA LEU A 59 3.61 -14.20 -13.61
C LEU A 59 2.09 -14.33 -13.81
N GLU A 60 1.34 -13.25 -13.59
CA GLU A 60 -0.10 -13.20 -13.88
C GLU A 60 -0.40 -13.38 -15.37
N GLU A 61 0.40 -12.78 -16.25
CA GLU A 61 0.28 -12.98 -17.69
C GLU A 61 0.63 -14.42 -18.08
N ALA A 62 1.70 -14.97 -17.50
CA ALA A 62 2.12 -16.35 -17.75
C ALA A 62 1.07 -17.37 -17.30
N SER A 63 0.46 -17.19 -16.14
CA SER A 63 -0.57 -18.11 -15.62
C SER A 63 -1.89 -18.04 -16.39
N LYS A 64 -2.24 -16.87 -16.93
CA LYS A 64 -3.38 -16.69 -17.84
C LYS A 64 -3.13 -17.30 -19.22
N ALA A 65 -1.91 -17.19 -19.73
CA ALA A 65 -1.55 -17.62 -21.09
C ALA A 65 -1.18 -19.11 -21.21
N ALA A 66 -0.97 -19.82 -20.09
CA ALA A 66 -0.51 -21.20 -20.10
C ALA A 66 -1.46 -22.15 -20.89
N PRO A 67 -0.98 -22.83 -21.95
CA PRO A 67 -1.83 -23.50 -22.94
C PRO A 67 -2.31 -24.89 -22.54
N ASP A 68 -1.66 -25.54 -21.57
CA ASP A 68 -1.94 -26.91 -21.16
C ASP A 68 -2.04 -27.06 -19.63
N PRO A 69 -2.69 -28.11 -19.11
CA PRO A 69 -2.88 -28.27 -17.66
C PRO A 69 -1.59 -28.37 -16.84
N VAL A 70 -0.50 -28.89 -17.41
CA VAL A 70 0.77 -29.05 -16.71
C VAL A 70 1.48 -27.71 -16.58
N SER A 71 1.62 -26.97 -17.68
CA SER A 71 2.21 -25.62 -17.67
C SER A 71 1.38 -24.64 -16.83
N LYS A 72 0.05 -24.77 -16.87
CA LYS A 72 -0.86 -23.95 -16.05
C LYS A 72 -0.68 -24.20 -14.56
N THR A 73 -0.53 -25.47 -14.14
CA THR A 73 -0.28 -25.80 -12.73
C THR A 73 1.03 -25.19 -12.24
N ALA A 74 2.10 -25.29 -13.03
CA ALA A 74 3.39 -24.70 -12.69
C ALA A 74 3.33 -23.16 -12.64
N ALA A 75 2.67 -22.52 -13.61
CA ALA A 75 2.53 -21.07 -13.65
C ALA A 75 1.68 -20.51 -12.49
N ILE A 76 0.57 -21.17 -12.15
CA ILE A 76 -0.26 -20.82 -10.98
C ILE A 76 0.54 -20.98 -9.68
N ALA A 77 1.34 -22.04 -9.55
CA ALA A 77 2.18 -22.24 -8.37
C ALA A 77 3.24 -21.13 -8.22
N ALA A 78 3.88 -20.72 -9.33
CA ALA A 78 4.84 -19.62 -9.34
C ALA A 78 4.19 -18.27 -8.99
N GLU A 79 3.04 -17.95 -9.58
CA GLU A 79 2.26 -16.75 -9.26
C GLU A 79 1.84 -16.74 -7.78
N THR A 80 1.31 -17.86 -7.28
CA THR A 80 0.89 -18.00 -5.88
C THR A 80 2.05 -17.78 -4.91
N ALA A 81 3.22 -18.39 -5.21
CA ALA A 81 4.42 -18.21 -4.40
C ALA A 81 4.91 -16.76 -4.39
N ALA A 82 4.92 -16.09 -5.55
CA ALA A 82 5.34 -14.69 -5.66
C ALA A 82 4.39 -13.74 -4.93
N LYS A 83 3.07 -13.93 -5.08
CA LYS A 83 2.05 -13.13 -4.35
C LYS A 83 2.13 -13.34 -2.84
N ALA A 84 2.36 -14.57 -2.38
CA ALA A 84 2.56 -14.86 -0.97
C ALA A 84 3.85 -14.20 -0.42
N ALA A 85 4.94 -14.27 -1.18
CA ALA A 85 6.22 -13.66 -0.80
C ALA A 85 6.12 -12.13 -0.72
N ALA A 86 5.48 -11.48 -1.70
CA ALA A 86 5.28 -10.03 -1.69
C ALA A 86 4.39 -9.58 -0.51
N THR A 87 3.31 -10.30 -0.25
CA THR A 87 2.44 -10.05 0.91
C THR A 87 3.20 -10.19 2.23
N ALA A 88 4.02 -11.24 2.38
CA ALA A 88 4.82 -11.45 3.58
C ALA A 88 5.90 -10.37 3.77
N ALA A 89 6.58 -9.98 2.69
CA ALA A 89 7.58 -8.92 2.72
C ALA A 89 6.97 -7.59 3.16
N MET A 90 5.80 -7.25 2.63
CA MET A 90 5.13 -6.00 2.99
C MET A 90 4.54 -6.06 4.42
N THR A 91 4.01 -7.21 4.84
CA THR A 91 3.54 -7.45 6.21
C THR A 91 4.67 -7.30 7.24
N SER A 92 5.93 -7.55 6.86
CA SER A 92 7.09 -7.37 7.75
C SER A 92 7.31 -5.91 8.17
N LEU A 93 6.68 -4.94 7.47
CA LEU A 93 6.70 -3.52 7.82
C LEU A 93 5.65 -3.13 8.87
N LEU A 94 4.80 -4.07 9.30
CA LEU A 94 3.82 -3.85 10.36
C LEU A 94 4.48 -3.32 11.63
N GLY A 95 3.89 -2.25 12.19
CA GLY A 95 4.38 -1.62 13.41
C GLY A 95 5.58 -0.69 13.21
N ALA A 96 6.30 -0.79 12.08
CA ALA A 96 7.31 0.19 11.70
C ALA A 96 6.68 1.42 11.04
N PHE A 97 5.66 1.21 10.20
CA PHE A 97 4.97 2.26 9.45
C PHE A 97 3.44 2.12 9.55
N ASP A 98 2.74 3.21 9.26
CA ASP A 98 1.29 3.19 9.17
C ASP A 98 0.89 2.43 7.90
N MET A 99 0.17 1.32 8.10
CA MET A 99 -0.12 0.35 7.06
C MET A 99 -1.63 0.21 6.85
N HIS A 100 -2.05 0.24 5.59
CA HIS A 100 -3.39 -0.11 5.15
C HIS A 100 -3.41 -1.60 4.77
N ASN A 101 -4.54 -2.29 4.92
CA ASN A 101 -4.73 -3.61 4.31
C ASN A 101 -5.93 -3.65 3.37
N CYS A 102 -5.67 -3.91 2.09
CA CYS A 102 -6.67 -3.95 1.05
C CYS A 102 -7.17 -5.37 0.82
N LEU A 103 -8.49 -5.53 0.82
CA LEU A 103 -9.15 -6.83 0.71
C LEU A 103 -9.65 -7.11 -0.71
N ILE A 104 -9.42 -6.20 -1.66
CA ILE A 104 -9.76 -6.43 -3.07
C ILE A 104 -8.95 -7.65 -3.56
N PRO A 105 -9.60 -8.70 -4.09
CA PRO A 105 -8.90 -9.80 -4.70
C PRO A 105 -8.20 -9.37 -6.00
N CYS A 106 -6.95 -9.81 -6.18
CA CYS A 106 -6.29 -9.80 -7.48
C CYS A 106 -7.14 -10.56 -8.51
N ALA A 107 -6.89 -10.31 -9.79
CA ALA A 107 -7.55 -11.05 -10.85
C ALA A 107 -7.25 -12.55 -10.78
N ALA A 108 -8.19 -13.38 -11.27
CA ALA A 108 -7.96 -14.80 -11.51
C ALA A 108 -6.75 -15.00 -12.45
N PRO A 109 -5.99 -16.11 -12.33
CA PRO A 109 -6.33 -17.36 -11.62
C PRO A 109 -5.95 -17.41 -10.13
N VAL A 110 -5.18 -16.46 -9.60
CA VAL A 110 -4.81 -16.41 -8.18
C VAL A 110 -5.45 -15.19 -7.49
N PRO A 111 -6.67 -15.33 -6.93
CA PRO A 111 -7.43 -14.23 -6.33
C PRO A 111 -6.98 -13.92 -4.89
N ALA A 112 -5.68 -13.72 -4.67
CA ALA A 112 -5.15 -13.26 -3.39
C ALA A 112 -5.56 -11.80 -3.13
N PRO A 113 -5.83 -11.37 -1.88
CA PRO A 113 -6.08 -9.96 -1.59
C PRO A 113 -4.90 -9.07 -1.99
N HIS A 114 -5.16 -7.85 -2.46
CA HIS A 114 -4.13 -6.83 -2.73
C HIS A 114 -3.16 -6.66 -1.56
N GLY A 115 -3.70 -6.78 -0.35
CA GLY A 115 -2.95 -7.00 0.87
C GLY A 115 -2.43 -5.71 1.50
N PRO A 116 -1.36 -5.81 2.30
CA PRO A 116 -0.79 -4.67 3.01
C PRO A 116 -0.23 -3.62 2.05
N GLY A 117 -0.29 -2.36 2.45
CA GLY A 117 0.28 -1.22 1.73
C GLY A 117 0.70 -0.09 2.66
N VAL A 118 1.68 0.70 2.23
CA VAL A 118 2.16 1.88 2.96
C VAL A 118 2.19 3.09 2.05
N VAL A 119 2.11 4.28 2.62
CA VAL A 119 2.33 5.50 1.85
C VAL A 119 3.84 5.71 1.73
N LEU A 120 4.38 5.67 0.51
CA LEU A 120 5.83 5.88 0.30
C LEU A 120 6.21 7.35 0.24
N GLN A 121 5.30 8.20 -0.26
CA GLN A 121 5.52 9.62 -0.43
C GLN A 121 4.39 10.41 0.22
N GLY A 122 4.73 11.17 1.27
CA GLY A 122 3.84 12.11 1.95
C GLY A 122 4.28 13.56 1.76
N SER A 123 3.97 14.42 2.72
CA SER A 123 4.41 15.83 2.71
C SER A 123 5.93 15.98 2.70
N SER A 124 6.44 16.87 1.83
CA SER A 124 7.86 17.23 1.78
C SER A 124 8.31 18.19 2.89
N SER A 125 7.38 18.78 3.65
CA SER A 125 7.68 19.83 4.63
C SER A 125 7.07 19.61 6.02
N VAL A 126 6.03 18.78 6.14
CA VAL A 126 5.35 18.53 7.40
C VAL A 126 5.64 17.11 7.86
N LEU A 127 6.34 17.01 8.99
CA LEU A 127 6.66 15.75 9.65
C LEU A 127 5.80 15.56 10.89
N ILE A 128 5.31 14.34 11.09
CA ILE A 128 4.60 13.88 12.29
C ILE A 128 5.38 12.69 12.84
N ASN A 129 5.90 12.83 14.07
CA ASN A 129 6.86 11.88 14.65
C ASN A 129 8.05 11.57 13.73
N HIS A 130 8.63 12.60 13.12
CA HIS A 130 9.76 12.49 12.17
C HIS A 130 9.45 11.75 10.87
N MET A 131 8.18 11.45 10.60
CA MET A 131 7.74 10.81 9.35
C MET A 131 6.87 11.78 8.55
N PRO A 132 6.94 11.77 7.20
CA PRO A 132 6.12 12.66 6.38
C PRO A 132 4.63 12.47 6.67
N ALA A 133 3.88 13.54 6.84
CA ALA A 133 2.43 13.45 7.01
C ALA A 133 1.77 12.98 5.71
N ALA A 134 0.91 11.96 5.78
CA ALA A 134 0.11 11.50 4.65
C ALA A 134 -1.11 12.39 4.44
N ARG A 135 -1.54 12.51 3.19
CA ARG A 135 -2.56 13.47 2.74
C ARG A 135 -3.46 12.83 1.71
N GLN A 136 -4.62 13.43 1.51
CA GLN A 136 -5.46 13.14 0.37
C GLN A 136 -4.66 13.30 -0.93
N GLY A 137 -4.73 12.28 -1.79
CA GLY A 137 -4.00 12.20 -3.06
C GLY A 137 -2.64 11.49 -2.95
N ASP A 138 -2.05 11.37 -1.75
CA ASP A 138 -0.89 10.51 -1.55
C ASP A 138 -1.32 9.05 -1.78
N LYS A 139 -0.39 8.21 -2.25
CA LYS A 139 -0.69 6.84 -2.71
C LYS A 139 -0.22 5.83 -1.68
N VAL A 140 -1.12 4.95 -1.28
CA VAL A 140 -0.78 3.69 -0.64
C VAL A 140 -0.22 2.78 -1.73
N VAL A 141 1.02 2.32 -1.57
CA VAL A 141 1.60 1.32 -2.46
C VAL A 141 1.38 -0.05 -1.83
N GLU A 142 0.47 -0.82 -2.42
CA GLU A 142 0.04 -2.14 -1.98
C GLU A 142 0.97 -3.23 -2.51
N ALA A 143 1.09 -4.33 -1.76
CA ALA A 143 1.93 -5.46 -2.14
C ALA A 143 1.59 -5.99 -3.53
N LEU A 144 0.30 -6.20 -3.82
CA LEU A 144 -0.17 -6.78 -5.09
C LEU A 144 -1.03 -5.82 -5.92
N GLY A 145 -1.74 -4.88 -5.29
CA GLY A 145 -2.74 -4.03 -5.96
C GLY A 145 -2.20 -2.75 -6.61
N GLY A 146 -0.89 -2.50 -6.51
CA GLY A 146 -0.29 -1.29 -7.11
C GLY A 146 -0.48 -0.05 -6.24
N GLU A 147 -0.72 1.09 -6.89
CA GLU A 147 -0.95 2.37 -6.21
C GLU A 147 -2.43 2.61 -5.96
N ASP A 148 -2.78 2.82 -4.70
CA ASP A 148 -4.14 3.11 -4.25
C ASP A 148 -4.19 4.52 -3.63
N PRO A 149 -4.79 5.51 -4.32
CA PRO A 149 -4.80 6.89 -3.85
C PRO A 149 -5.69 7.06 -2.61
N ILE A 150 -5.25 7.86 -1.64
CA ILE A 150 -6.09 8.28 -0.52
C ILE A 150 -7.12 9.29 -1.05
N VAL A 151 -8.41 8.95 -1.02
CA VAL A 151 -9.47 9.76 -1.64
C VAL A 151 -10.18 10.69 -0.64
N MET A 152 -10.05 10.43 0.66
CA MET A 152 -10.61 11.28 1.72
C MET A 152 -9.53 11.80 2.67
N GLY A 153 -9.86 12.84 3.42
CA GLY A 153 -8.97 13.44 4.42
C GLY A 153 -9.78 14.27 5.42
N CYS A 154 -9.10 14.80 6.44
CA CYS A 154 -9.70 15.71 7.41
C CYS A 154 -10.06 17.06 6.76
N PRO A 155 -11.34 17.45 6.67
CA PRO A 155 -11.75 18.67 5.97
C PRO A 155 -11.26 19.96 6.64
N THR A 156 -10.86 19.90 7.91
CA THR A 156 -10.42 21.06 8.70
C THR A 156 -8.91 21.18 8.85
N VAL A 157 -8.14 20.18 8.40
CA VAL A 157 -6.67 20.17 8.54
C VAL A 157 -6.05 19.97 7.17
N ILE A 158 -5.34 21.00 6.73
CA ILE A 158 -4.72 21.07 5.40
C ILE A 158 -3.21 21.04 5.56
N ILE A 159 -2.55 20.12 4.87
CA ILE A 159 -1.09 19.91 4.95
C ILE A 159 -0.45 20.22 3.59
N GLY A 160 0.51 21.14 3.57
CA GLY A 160 1.25 21.55 2.38
C GLY A 160 2.45 20.64 2.06
N GLY A 161 3.32 21.14 1.17
CA GLY A 161 4.51 20.43 0.67
C GLY A 161 4.17 19.24 -0.21
#